data_AF-A0A2N9M450-F1
#
_entry.id   AF-A0A2N9M450-F1
#
_cell.length_a   1.000
_cell.length_b   1.000
_cell.length_c   1.000
_cell.angle_alpha   90.00
_cell.angle_beta   90.00
_cell.angle_gamma   90.00
#
_symmetry.space_group_name_H-M   'P 1'
#
loop_
_entity.id
_entity.type
_entity.pdbx_description
1 polymer ?
#
loop_
_entity_poly.entity_id
_entity_poly.type
_entity_poly.pdbx_seq_one_letter_code
_entity_poly.pdbx_strand_id
1 'polypeptide(L)'
;MDTRNKILEAPGPEETSWPDFARPLAVVTGYFDVLRAEHARDLRHARDAAGAATLLAIVLPSPTALLPQRARAELVAALRAVDYVAAADADDVEGLVASLQPANLLRLEEADKRRVRQLREHVRNRSHNA
;
A
#
# COMPACT_ATOMS: atom_id res chain seq x y z
N MET A 1 20.69 2.30 2.69
CA MET A 1 20.04 1.23 1.90
C MET A 1 19.51 1.86 0.63
N ASP A 2 19.84 1.31 -0.53
CA ASP A 2 19.33 1.76 -1.83
C ASP A 2 17.81 1.55 -1.88
N THR A 3 17.05 2.54 -2.36
CA THR A 3 15.59 2.44 -2.49
C THR A 3 15.18 1.37 -3.49
N ARG A 4 16.05 1.03 -4.45
CA ARG A 4 15.83 -0.06 -5.41
C ARG A 4 15.87 -1.44 -4.76
N ASN A 5 16.67 -1.62 -3.71
CA ASN A 5 16.79 -2.92 -3.01
C ASN A 5 15.60 -3.23 -2.10
N LYS A 6 14.66 -2.29 -1.94
CA LYS A 6 13.42 -2.51 -1.18
C LYS A 6 12.27 -3.05 -2.03
N ILE A 7 12.38 -2.97 -3.36
CA ILE A 7 11.31 -3.38 -4.27
C ILE A 7 11.46 -4.86 -4.57
N LEU A 8 10.42 -5.63 -4.24
CA LEU A 8 10.27 -7.04 -4.50
C LEU A 8 9.28 -7.24 -5.65
N GLU A 9 9.51 -8.28 -6.44
CA GLU A 9 8.46 -8.82 -7.30
C GLU A 9 7.52 -9.62 -6.40
N ALA A 10 6.22 -9.35 -6.49
CA ALA A 10 5.25 -10.19 -5.79
C ALA A 10 5.30 -11.59 -6.41
N PRO A 11 5.37 -12.65 -5.59
CA PRO A 11 5.28 -14.02 -6.09
C PRO A 11 4.01 -14.17 -6.93
N GLY A 12 4.15 -14.75 -8.13
CA GLY A 12 3.01 -15.09 -8.98
C GLY A 12 2.21 -16.26 -8.38
N PRO A 13 1.05 -16.60 -8.96
CA PRO A 13 0.20 -17.68 -8.45
C PRO A 13 0.90 -19.06 -8.38
N GLU A 14 1.97 -19.27 -9.15
CA GLU A 14 2.76 -20.51 -9.18
C GLU A 14 4.01 -20.48 -8.28
N GLU A 15 4.43 -19.32 -7.80
CA GLU A 15 5.63 -19.15 -6.99
C GLU A 15 5.25 -18.66 -5.60
N THR A 16 5.61 -19.39 -4.54
CA THR A 16 5.04 -19.13 -3.19
C THR A 16 6.03 -18.46 -2.25
N SER A 17 7.29 -18.24 -2.65
CA SER A 17 8.32 -17.88 -1.69
C SER A 17 8.61 -16.39 -1.68
N TRP A 18 8.02 -15.73 -0.69
CA TRP A 18 8.56 -14.48 -0.18
C TRP A 18 9.96 -14.68 0.45
N PRO A 19 10.79 -13.62 0.51
CA PRO A 19 11.98 -13.66 1.35
C PRO A 19 11.60 -13.83 2.83
N ASP A 20 12.52 -14.38 3.62
CA ASP A 20 12.29 -14.55 5.05
C ASP A 20 12.25 -13.18 5.74
N PHE A 21 11.06 -12.78 6.17
CA PHE A 21 10.83 -11.50 6.82
C PHE A 21 10.99 -11.62 8.34
N ALA A 22 11.71 -10.67 8.93
CA ALA A 22 11.76 -10.57 10.39
C ALA A 22 10.33 -10.35 10.94
N ARG A 23 9.95 -11.18 11.90
CA ARG A 23 8.62 -11.15 12.53
C ARG A 23 8.64 -10.29 13.81
N PRO A 24 7.52 -9.65 14.20
CA PRO A 24 6.21 -9.66 13.56
C PRO A 24 6.18 -8.85 12.25
N LEU A 25 5.42 -9.34 11.26
CA LEU A 25 5.27 -8.68 9.95
C LEU A 25 3.99 -7.84 9.92
N ALA A 26 4.10 -6.57 9.57
CA ALA A 26 2.98 -5.73 9.20
C ALA A 26 2.90 -5.61 7.66
N VAL A 27 1.69 -5.69 7.12
CA VAL A 27 1.43 -5.51 5.69
C VAL A 27 0.49 -4.32 5.51
N VAL A 28 0.81 -3.47 4.56
CA VAL A 28 -0.09 -2.40 4.10
C VAL A 28 -0.41 -2.59 2.62
N THR A 29 -1.68 -2.48 2.26
CA THR A 29 -2.14 -2.47 0.87
C THR A 29 -2.63 -1.07 0.49
N GLY A 30 -2.48 -0.68 -0.78
CA GLY A 30 -3.02 0.58 -1.27
C GLY A 30 -2.56 0.96 -2.67
N TYR A 31 -3.15 2.03 -3.22
CA TYR A 31 -2.76 2.57 -4.53
C TYR A 31 -1.52 3.46 -4.46
N PHE A 32 -1.34 4.22 -3.38
CA PHE A 32 -0.19 5.12 -3.18
C PHE A 32 0.04 6.16 -4.28
N ASP A 33 -1.03 6.64 -4.94
CA ASP A 33 -0.93 7.61 -6.04
C ASP A 33 -0.41 8.98 -5.60
N VAL A 34 -0.79 9.41 -4.39
CA VAL A 34 -0.19 10.57 -3.72
C VAL A 34 0.25 10.14 -2.34
N LEU A 35 1.57 10.10 -2.11
CA LEU A 35 2.14 9.90 -0.79
C LEU A 35 1.84 11.11 0.09
N ARG A 36 0.73 11.06 0.83
CA ARG A 36 0.39 12.08 1.81
C ARG A 36 1.21 11.86 3.08
N ALA A 37 1.60 12.95 3.73
CA ALA A 37 2.30 12.88 5.02
C ALA A 37 1.51 12.11 6.09
N GLU A 38 0.17 12.08 5.97
CA GLU A 38 -0.73 11.25 6.77
C GLU A 38 -0.40 9.75 6.63
N HIS A 39 -0.22 9.25 5.41
CA HIS A 39 0.14 7.85 5.19
C HIS A 39 1.45 7.49 5.90
N ALA A 40 2.46 8.37 5.88
CA ALA A 40 3.73 8.10 6.56
C ALA A 40 3.63 8.11 8.10
N ARG A 41 2.61 8.74 8.68
CA ARG A 41 2.32 8.68 10.12
C ARG A 41 1.51 7.44 10.46
N ASP A 42 0.50 7.14 9.66
CA ASP A 42 -0.36 5.96 9.82
C ASP A 42 0.47 4.67 9.72
N LEU A 43 1.42 4.61 8.78
CA LEU A 43 2.35 3.48 8.62
C LEU A 43 3.26 3.27 9.83
N ARG A 44 3.78 4.36 10.41
CA ARG A 44 4.60 4.29 11.63
C ARG A 44 3.76 3.85 12.82
N HIS A 45 2.59 4.44 12.99
CA HIS A 45 1.70 4.09 14.08
C HIS A 45 1.26 2.62 14.00
N ALA A 46 0.91 2.13 12.81
CA ALA A 46 0.55 0.73 12.60
C ALA A 46 1.70 -0.24 12.89
N ARG A 47 2.94 0.14 12.52
CA ARG A 47 4.15 -0.62 12.84
C ARG A 47 4.38 -0.67 14.35
N ASP A 48 4.36 0.49 15.01
CA ASP A 48 4.65 0.62 16.43
C ASP A 48 3.59 -0.07 17.29
N ALA A 49 2.30 0.10 16.96
CA ALA A 49 1.20 -0.56 17.66
C ALA A 49 1.22 -2.09 17.52
N ALA A 50 1.71 -2.59 16.39
CA ALA A 50 1.87 -4.03 16.14
C ALA A 50 3.20 -4.60 16.68
N GLY A 51 4.11 -3.76 17.17
CA GLY A 51 5.48 -4.16 17.49
C GLY A 51 6.21 -4.79 16.29
N ALA A 52 5.87 -4.38 15.07
CA ALA A 52 6.31 -5.05 13.86
C ALA A 52 7.78 -4.79 13.56
N ALA A 53 8.55 -5.88 13.45
CA ALA A 53 9.95 -5.84 13.05
C ALA A 53 10.09 -5.43 11.58
N THR A 54 9.15 -5.85 10.73
CA THR A 54 9.14 -5.58 9.28
C THR A 54 7.81 -4.99 8.82
N LEU A 55 7.88 -3.99 7.95
CA LEU A 55 6.73 -3.43 7.22
C LEU A 55 6.87 -3.66 5.70
N LEU A 56 5.94 -4.41 5.13
CA LEU A 56 5.79 -4.63 3.69
C LEU A 56 4.63 -3.81 3.13
N ALA A 57 4.88 -3.05 2.07
CA ALA A 57 3.86 -2.32 1.34
C ALA A 57 3.53 -2.96 -0.02
N ILE A 58 2.27 -3.32 -0.24
CA ILE A 58 1.78 -3.89 -1.49
C ILE A 58 1.06 -2.79 -2.28
N VAL A 59 1.62 -2.44 -3.45
CA VAL A 59 1.10 -1.40 -4.34
C VAL A 59 0.17 -2.04 -5.38
N LEU A 60 -1.11 -1.70 -5.30
CA LEU A 60 -2.16 -2.23 -6.16
C LEU A 60 -2.30 -1.44 -7.46
N PRO A 61 -2.67 -2.07 -8.59
CA PRO A 61 -2.95 -1.36 -9.82
C PRO A 61 -4.14 -0.41 -9.62
N SER A 62 -4.08 0.76 -10.25
CA SER A 62 -5.19 1.70 -10.28
C SER A 62 -5.28 2.31 -11.68
N PRO A 63 -6.41 2.15 -12.38
CA PRO A 63 -6.57 2.68 -13.74
C PRO A 63 -6.70 4.20 -13.76
N THR A 64 -6.94 4.83 -12.61
CA THR A 64 -7.14 6.29 -12.46
C THR A 64 -5.95 6.99 -11.80
N ALA A 65 -4.86 6.26 -11.54
CA ALA A 65 -3.69 6.84 -10.89
C ALA A 65 -2.93 7.77 -11.83
N LEU A 66 -2.43 8.88 -11.27
CA LEU A 66 -1.57 9.83 -11.96
C LEU A 66 -0.20 9.23 -12.30
N LEU A 67 0.31 8.36 -11.43
CA LEU A 67 1.62 7.75 -11.59
C LEU A 67 1.52 6.26 -11.95
N PRO A 68 2.39 5.74 -12.84
CA PRO A 68 2.51 4.31 -13.08
C PRO A 68 2.78 3.54 -11.79
N GLN A 69 2.28 2.30 -11.68
CA GLN A 69 2.45 1.45 -10.50
C GLN A 69 3.91 1.33 -10.04
N ARG A 70 4.84 1.19 -10.98
CA ARG A 70 6.28 1.15 -10.70
C ARG A 70 6.79 2.44 -10.05
N ALA A 71 6.42 3.60 -10.58
CA ALA A 71 6.82 4.89 -10.01
C ALA A 71 6.27 5.06 -8.58
N ARG A 72 5.04 4.60 -8.33
CA ARG A 72 4.46 4.60 -6.98
C ARG A 72 5.19 3.65 -6.04
N ALA A 73 5.60 2.47 -6.51
CA ALA A 73 6.43 1.54 -5.73
C ALA A 73 7.79 2.16 -5.35
N GLU A 74 8.45 2.86 -6.28
CA GLU A 74 9.70 3.58 -6.02
C GLU A 74 9.50 4.69 -4.98
N LEU A 75 8.41 5.44 -5.07
CA LEU A 75 8.05 6.48 -4.08
C LEU A 75 7.81 5.87 -2.69
N VAL A 76 7.08 4.76 -2.61
CA VAL A 76 6.82 4.05 -1.34
C VAL A 76 8.12 3.50 -0.75
N ALA A 77 9.02 2.97 -1.58
CA ALA A 77 10.31 2.44 -1.15
C ALA A 77 11.23 3.54 -0.57
N ALA A 78 11.09 4.79 -1.04
CA ALA A 78 11.77 5.95 -0.48
C ALA A 78 11.33 6.27 0.97
N LEU A 79 10.20 5.75 1.45
CA LEU A 79 9.78 5.95 2.84
C LEU A 79 10.67 5.17 3.80
N ARG A 80 11.23 5.87 4.80
CA ARG A 80 12.06 5.24 5.85
C ARG A 80 11.31 4.21 6.70
N ALA A 81 10.00 4.36 6.84
CA ALA A 81 9.18 3.47 7.65
C ALA A 81 8.93 2.10 6.98
N VAL A 82 9.10 2.04 5.64
CA VAL A 82 8.83 0.86 4.83
C VAL A 82 10.12 0.09 4.61
N ASP A 83 10.10 -1.20 4.92
CA ASP A 83 11.25 -2.08 4.78
C ASP A 83 11.25 -2.76 3.40
N TYR A 84 10.07 -3.19 2.91
CA TYR A 84 9.89 -3.80 1.60
C TYR A 84 8.66 -3.27 0.86
N VAL A 85 8.69 -3.28 -0.46
CA VAL A 85 7.59 -2.89 -1.34
C VAL A 85 7.38 -3.96 -2.39
N ALA A 86 6.14 -4.40 -2.62
CA ALA A 86 5.79 -5.31 -3.70
C ALA A 86 4.74 -4.67 -4.61
N ALA A 87 4.85 -4.87 -5.92
CA ALA A 87 3.77 -4.59 -6.86
C ALA A 87 3.00 -5.89 -7.08
N ALA A 88 1.69 -5.87 -6.85
CA ALA A 88 0.81 -7.03 -7.02
C ALA A 88 -0.41 -6.65 -7.85
N ASP A 89 -0.99 -7.62 -8.56
CA ASP A 89 -2.25 -7.46 -9.28
C ASP A 89 -3.45 -7.50 -8.33
N ALA A 90 -4.58 -6.91 -8.75
CA ALA A 90 -5.75 -6.75 -7.90
C ALA A 90 -6.43 -8.08 -7.55
N ASP A 91 -6.34 -9.06 -8.45
CA ASP A 91 -7.05 -10.34 -8.31
C ASP A 91 -6.36 -11.29 -7.31
N ASP A 92 -5.06 -11.09 -7.05
CA ASP A 92 -4.25 -12.01 -6.24
C ASP A 92 -3.89 -11.48 -4.84
N VAL A 93 -4.31 -10.25 -4.50
CA VAL A 93 -3.92 -9.58 -3.24
C VAL A 93 -4.28 -10.39 -2.01
N GLU A 94 -5.46 -10.99 -1.97
CA GLU A 94 -5.91 -11.75 -0.79
C GLU A 94 -5.10 -13.02 -0.58
N GLY A 95 -4.84 -13.79 -1.65
CA GLY A 95 -4.00 -14.99 -1.59
C GLY A 95 -2.57 -14.63 -1.21
N LEU A 96 -2.08 -13.52 -1.75
CA LEU A 96 -0.77 -13.00 -1.46
C LEU A 96 -0.62 -12.58 0.01
N VAL A 97 -1.58 -11.83 0.55
CA VAL A 97 -1.62 -11.45 1.97
C VAL A 97 -1.77 -12.66 2.88
N ALA A 98 -2.59 -13.64 2.50
CA ALA A 98 -2.75 -14.89 3.25
C ALA A 98 -1.43 -15.68 3.35
N SER A 99 -0.65 -15.75 2.27
CA SER A 99 0.66 -16.42 2.25
C SER A 99 1.69 -15.81 3.21
N LEU A 100 1.56 -14.51 3.49
CA LEU A 100 2.47 -13.76 4.37
C LEU A 100 2.16 -13.96 5.85
N GLN A 101 0.94 -14.36 6.20
CA GLN A 101 0.44 -14.46 7.58
C GLN A 101 0.84 -13.25 8.44
N PRO A 102 0.42 -12.01 8.08
CA PRO A 102 0.84 -10.83 8.79
C PRO A 102 0.21 -10.75 10.18
N ALA A 103 0.97 -10.19 11.13
CA ALA A 103 0.45 -9.87 12.47
C ALA A 103 -0.53 -8.68 12.42
N ASN A 104 -0.40 -7.82 11.42
CA ASN A 104 -1.30 -6.70 11.18
C ASN A 104 -1.45 -6.42 9.68
N LEU A 105 -2.68 -6.19 9.22
CA LEU A 105 -3.01 -5.82 7.85
C LEU A 105 -3.74 -4.47 7.83
N LEU A 106 -3.13 -3.47 7.19
CA LEU A 106 -3.72 -2.16 7.00
C LEU A 106 -4.12 -1.96 5.53
N ARG A 107 -5.41 -1.71 5.28
CA ARG A 107 -5.93 -1.49 3.92
C ARG A 107 -6.20 -0.01 3.68
N LEU A 108 -5.34 0.65 2.90
CA LEU A 108 -5.46 2.09 2.61
C LEU A 108 -6.37 2.36 1.41
N GLU A 109 -6.60 1.39 0.53
CA GLU A 109 -7.53 1.49 -0.61
C GLU A 109 -8.99 1.78 -0.18
N GLU A 110 -9.38 1.31 1.01
CA GLU A 110 -10.72 1.55 1.56
C GLU A 110 -10.88 2.98 2.10
N ALA A 111 -9.78 3.64 2.49
CA ALA A 111 -9.78 5.05 2.87
C ALA A 111 -9.94 5.99 1.65
N ASP A 112 -9.45 5.58 0.47
CA ASP A 112 -9.59 6.33 -0.78
C ASP A 112 -11.01 6.23 -1.36
N LYS A 113 -11.66 5.05 -1.30
CA LYS A 113 -13.05 4.86 -1.76
C LYS A 113 -14.07 5.71 -0.97
N ARG A 114 -13.81 6.02 0.30
CA ARG A 114 -14.67 6.89 1.12
C ARG A 114 -14.52 8.37 0.73
N ARG A 115 -13.30 8.84 0.40
CA ARG A 115 -13.05 10.25 0.04
C ARG A 115 -13.48 10.59 -1.38
N VAL A 116 -13.35 9.68 -2.36
CA VAL A 116 -13.85 9.90 -3.73
C VAL A 116 -15.39 10.02 -3.77
N ARG A 117 -16.10 9.29 -2.90
CA ARG A 117 -17.55 9.46 -2.71
C ARG A 117 -17.89 10.83 -2.14
N GLN A 118 -17.20 11.27 -1.08
CA GLN A 118 -17.44 12.59 -0.47
C GLN A 118 -17.09 13.75 -1.41
N LEU A 119 -16.04 13.63 -2.24
CA LEU A 119 -15.68 14.68 -3.21
C LEU A 119 -16.71 14.78 -4.35
N ARG A 120 -17.28 13.66 -4.79
CA ARG A 120 -18.37 13.63 -5.80
C ARG A 120 -19.67 14.22 -5.26
N GLU A 121 -19.98 14.01 -3.99
CA GLU A 121 -21.14 14.67 -3.34
C GLU A 121 -20.92 16.18 -3.18
N HIS A 122 -19.70 16.61 -2.81
CA HIS A 122 -19.42 18.02 -2.57
C HIS A 122 -19.38 18.88 -3.84
N VAL A 123 -18.97 18.31 -4.98
CA VAL A 123 -18.92 19.03 -6.27
C VAL A 123 -20.30 19.15 -6.94
N ARG A 124 -21.25 18.26 -6.63
CA ARG A 124 -22.60 18.31 -7.22
C ARG A 124 -23.48 19.45 -6.66
N ASN A 125 -23.20 19.94 -5.45
CA ASN A 125 -23.99 21.02 -4.85
C ASN A 125 -23.56 22.43 -5.26
N ARG A 126 -22.45 22.61 -5.99
CA ARG A 126 -21.97 23.94 -6.41
C ARG A 126 -22.44 24.37 -7.80
N SER A 127 -22.91 23.45 -8.63
CA SER A 127 -23.24 23.74 -10.04
C SER A 127 -24.74 24.02 -10.29
N HIS A 128 -25.54 24.23 -9.23
CA HIS A 128 -26.98 24.48 -9.36
C HIS A 128 -27.44 25.79 -8.71
N ASN A 129 -26.54 26.77 -8.57
CA ASN A 129 -26.92 28.13 -8.18
C ASN A 129 -26.04 29.13 -8.92
N ALA A 130 -26.26 29.23 -10.23
CA ALA A 130 -25.85 30.33 -11.08
C ALA A 130 -27.01 30.63 -12.04
#